data_AF-A0A7J7N7S0-F1
#
_entry.id   AF-A0A7J7N7S0-F1
#
_cell.length_a   1.000
_cell.length_b   1.000
_cell.length_c   1.000
_cell.angle_alpha   90.00
_cell.angle_beta   90.00
_cell.angle_gamma   90.00
#
_symmetry.space_group_name_H-M   'P 1'
#
loop_
_entity.id
_entity.type
_entity.pdbx_description
1 polymer ?
#
loop_
_entity_poly.entity_id
_entity_poly.type
_entity_poly.pdbx_seq_one_letter_code
_entity_poly.pdbx_strand_id
1 'polypeptide(L)' 'MIHAEPKEFSFHERAVGSGAVSKGPKCKSVFGVRAGDTCFAITQLVNITTNFFLSINPNLVCNELFVGQWLCVAGTA' A
#
# COMPACT_ATOMS: atom_id res chain seq x y z
N MET A 1 -30.25 -16.37 34.61
CA MET A 1 -30.55 -16.05 33.20
C MET A 1 -30.42 -14.54 33.06
N ILE A 2 -29.25 -14.07 32.63
CA ILE A 2 -29.04 -12.72 32.12
C ILE A 2 -28.33 -12.93 30.79
N HIS A 3 -29.12 -13.03 29.73
CA HIS A 3 -28.59 -13.06 28.38
C HIS A 3 -28.07 -11.66 28.08
N ALA A 4 -26.75 -11.52 27.97
CA ALA A 4 -26.13 -10.32 27.40
C ALA A 4 -26.18 -10.48 25.87
N GLU A 5 -27.04 -9.70 25.22
CA GLU A 5 -27.08 -9.56 23.77
C GLU A 5 -25.85 -8.76 23.31
N PRO A 6 -25.11 -9.19 22.28
CA PRO A 6 -24.15 -8.31 21.63
C PRO A 6 -24.91 -7.21 20.91
N LYS A 7 -24.73 -5.96 21.35
CA LYS A 7 -25.21 -4.79 20.61
C LYS A 7 -24.47 -4.74 19.27
N GLU A 8 -25.15 -5.19 18.23
CA GLU A 8 -24.85 -4.96 16.83
C GLU A 8 -24.37 -3.51 16.66
N PHE A 9 -23.15 -3.35 16.17
CA PHE A 9 -22.58 -2.05 15.83
C PHE A 9 -23.38 -1.51 14.62
N SER A 10 -24.39 -0.69 14.88
CA SER A 10 -25.13 -0.01 13.81
C SER A 10 -24.25 1.09 13.22
N PHE A 11 -23.51 0.76 12.16
CA PHE A 11 -22.94 1.76 11.26
C PHE A 11 -24.08 2.35 10.42
N HIS A 12 -24.47 3.59 10.70
CA HIS A 12 -25.35 4.34 9.81
C HIS A 12 -24.55 4.73 8.56
N GLU A 13 -24.73 3.96 7.49
CA GLU A 13 -24.17 4.24 6.16
C GLU A 13 -24.84 5.49 5.57
N ARG A 14 -24.19 6.66 5.74
CA ARG A 14 -24.48 7.82 4.90
C ARG A 14 -23.92 7.52 3.52
N ALA A 15 -24.81 7.21 2.58
CA ALA A 15 -24.49 7.10 1.17
C ALA A 15 -23.94 8.45 0.63
N VAL A 16 -22.62 8.53 0.47
CA VAL A 16 -21.97 9.55 -0.36
C VAL A 16 -22.00 9.03 -1.80
N GLY A 17 -22.57 9.83 -2.70
CA GLY A 17 -22.84 9.47 -4.09
C GLY A 17 -21.62 8.97 -4.88
N SER A 18 -21.93 8.24 -5.95
CA SER A 18 -21.01 7.64 -6.93
C SER A 18 -19.97 8.60 -7.51
N GLY A 19 -18.89 8.84 -6.78
CA GLY A 19 -17.58 9.06 -7.38
C GLY A 19 -16.94 7.71 -7.64
N ALA A 20 -16.33 7.49 -8.80
CA ALA A 20 -15.51 6.31 -9.02
C ALA A 20 -14.46 6.24 -7.91
N VAL A 21 -14.62 5.31 -6.97
CA VAL A 21 -13.58 4.99 -5.98
C VAL A 21 -12.40 4.51 -6.80
N SER A 22 -11.39 5.36 -6.98
CA SER A 22 -10.11 4.92 -7.48
C SER A 22 -9.63 3.86 -6.49
N LYS A 23 -9.62 2.60 -6.93
CA LYS A 23 -8.96 1.55 -6.17
C LYS A 23 -7.50 1.96 -6.14
N GLY A 24 -7.08 2.60 -5.05
CA GLY A 24 -5.68 2.90 -4.83
C GLY A 24 -4.85 1.61 -4.84
N PRO A 25 -3.53 1.75 -4.98
CA PRO A 25 -2.65 0.62 -5.18
C PRO A 25 -2.79 -0.39 -4.03
N LYS A 26 -2.73 -1.67 -4.38
CA LYS A 26 -2.78 -2.78 -3.42
C LYS A 26 -1.42 -3.43 -3.32
N CYS A 27 -0.89 -3.48 -2.11
CA CYS A 27 0.37 -4.12 -1.80
C CYS A 27 0.16 -5.61 -1.51
N LYS A 28 0.89 -6.48 -2.20
CA LYS A 28 0.92 -7.93 -1.96
C LYS A 28 2.20 -8.37 -1.24
N SER A 29 3.31 -7.69 -1.49
CA SER A 29 4.60 -7.96 -0.84
C SER A 29 5.37 -6.67 -0.64
N VAL A 30 6.15 -6.62 0.44
CA VAL A 30 6.94 -5.45 0.85
C VAL A 30 8.43 -5.76 0.92
N PHE A 31 9.25 -4.75 0.63
CA PHE A 31 10.69 -4.75 0.82
C PHE A 31 11.06 -3.65 1.82
N GLY A 32 11.91 -3.99 2.79
CA GLY A 32 12.42 -3.05 3.79
C GLY A 32 13.76 -2.49 3.36
N VAL A 33 13.83 -1.17 3.15
CA VAL A 33 15.02 -0.45 2.68
C VAL A 33 16.17 -0.60 3.69
N ARG A 34 17.37 -0.85 3.16
CA ARG A 34 18.65 -0.96 3.86
C ARG A 34 19.61 0.15 3.40
N ALA A 35 20.70 0.31 4.14
CA ALA A 35 21.74 1.28 3.79
C ALA A 35 22.36 0.92 2.42
N GLY A 36 22.41 1.91 1.52
CA GLY A 36 22.95 1.74 0.16
C GLY A 36 21.94 1.29 -0.89
N ASP A 37 20.69 1.00 -0.52
CA ASP A 37 19.65 0.67 -1.49
C ASP A 37 19.26 1.87 -2.35
N THR A 38 18.88 1.57 -3.60
CA THR A 38 18.28 2.54 -4.53
C THR A 38 17.01 1.93 -5.12
N CYS A 39 16.05 2.76 -5.55
CA CYS A 39 14.87 2.25 -6.25
C CYS A 39 15.24 1.33 -7.42
N PHE A 40 16.28 1.70 -8.18
CA PHE A 40 16.75 0.91 -9.33
C PHE A 40 17.25 -0.47 -8.90
N ALA A 41 18.15 -0.55 -7.91
CA ALA A 41 18.65 -1.82 -7.40
C ALA A 41 17.52 -2.72 -6.85
N ILE A 42 16.55 -2.13 -6.14
CA ILE A 42 15.37 -2.85 -5.64
C ILE A 42 14.53 -3.39 -6.80
N THR A 43 14.25 -2.58 -7.82
CA THR A 43 13.44 -3.01 -8.98
C THR A 43 14.11 -4.13 -9.76
N GLN A 44 15.45 -4.10 -9.91
CA GLN A 44 16.23 -5.18 -10.52
C GLN A 44 16.18 -6.46 -9.69
N LEU A 45 16.33 -6.36 -8.37
CA LEU A 45 16.29 -7.51 -7.46
C LEU A 45 14.98 -8.29 -7.56
N VAL A 46 13.85 -7.59 -7.70
CA VAL A 46 12.51 -8.20 -7.78
C VAL A 46 11.97 -8.33 -9.21
N ASN A 47 12.79 -7.99 -10.21
CA ASN A 47 12.48 -8.08 -11.64
C ASN A 47 11.17 -7.38 -12.04
N ILE A 48 10.99 -6.12 -11.63
CA ILE A 48 9.88 -5.25 -12.05
C ILE A 48 10.39 -3.97 -12.72
N THR A 49 9.53 -3.30 -13.48
CA THR A 49 9.88 -2.01 -14.07
C THR A 49 9.78 -0.89 -13.04
N THR A 50 10.61 0.15 -13.18
CA THR A 50 10.52 1.36 -12.34
C THR A 50 9.15 2.02 -12.45
N ASN A 51 8.52 2.01 -13.64
CA ASN A 51 7.18 2.57 -13.83
C ASN A 51 6.14 1.84 -12.98
N PHE A 52 6.13 0.51 -12.98
CA PHE A 52 5.22 -0.27 -12.15
C PHE A 52 5.53 -0.12 -10.66
N PHE A 53 6.80 -0.06 -10.29
CA PHE A 53 7.20 0.17 -8.90
C PHE A 53 6.70 1.53 -8.37
N LEU A 54 6.79 2.59 -9.16
CA LEU A 54 6.29 3.92 -8.78
C LEU A 54 4.75 3.96 -8.76
N SER A 55 4.07 3.24 -9.65
CA SER A 55 2.61 3.23 -9.66
C SER A 55 2.02 2.53 -8.43
N ILE A 56 2.71 1.52 -7.87
CA ILE A 56 2.32 0.89 -6.61
C ILE A 56 2.89 1.59 -5.36
N ASN A 57 3.67 2.67 -5.52
CA ASN A 57 4.21 3.51 -4.44
C ASN A 57 4.09 5.01 -4.79
N PRO A 58 2.87 5.56 -4.91
CA PRO A 58 2.63 6.89 -5.50
C PRO A 58 3.25 8.07 -4.74
N ASN A 59 3.61 7.89 -3.48
CA ASN A 59 4.24 8.93 -2.64
C ASN A 59 5.76 8.75 -2.52
N LEU A 60 6.35 7.79 -3.24
CA LEU A 60 7.78 7.48 -3.12
C LEU A 60 8.63 8.50 -3.89
N VAL A 61 9.57 9.12 -3.18
CA VAL A 61 10.65 9.93 -3.77
C VAL A 61 11.93 9.11 -3.72
N CYS A 62 12.39 8.60 -4.87
CA CYS A 62 13.50 7.65 -4.94
C CYS A 62 14.85 8.17 -4.44
N ASN A 63 15.05 9.49 -4.41
CA ASN A 63 16.27 10.10 -3.92
C ASN A 63 16.23 10.37 -2.39
N GLU A 64 15.11 10.06 -1.74
CA GLU A 64 14.87 10.31 -0.30
C GLU A 64 14.55 9.01 0.44
N LEU A 65 15.10 7.89 -0.04
CA LEU A 65 14.98 6.61 0.66
C LEU A 65 15.65 6.66 2.03
N PHE A 66 15.00 6.09 3.03
CA PHE A 66 15.54 5.95 4.38
C PHE A 66 15.50 4.49 4.85
N VAL A 67 16.48 4.11 5.67
CA VAL A 67 16.58 2.76 6.24
C VAL A 67 15.34 2.47 7.08
N GLY A 68 14.73 1.30 6.86
CA GLY A 68 13.49 0.89 7.53
C GLY A 68 12.21 1.33 6.82
N GLN A 69 12.29 2.06 5.69
CA GLN A 69 11.14 2.34 4.85
C GLN A 69 10.60 1.06 4.21
N TRP A 70 9.29 0.87 4.23
CA TRP A 70 8.61 -0.24 3.56
C TRP A 70 8.11 0.17 2.18
N LEU A 71 8.55 -0.54 1.14
CA LEU A 71 8.16 -0.30 -0.25
C LEU A 71 7.40 -1.50 -0.81
N CYS A 72 6.32 -1.27 -1.53
CA CYS A 72 5.60 -2.32 -2.23
C CYS A 72 6.41 -2.80 -3.43
N VAL A 73 6.66 -4.11 -3.51
CA VAL A 73 7.42 -4.76 -4.60
C VAL A 73 6.59 -5.75 -5.41
N ALA A 74 5.36 -6.03 -4.96
CA ALA A 74 4.36 -6.75 -5.72
C ALA A 74 2.98 -6.19 -5.37
N GLY A 75 2.09 -6.05 -6.35
CA GLY A 75 0.82 -5.40 -6.13
C GLY A 75 -0.03 -5.23 -7.36
N THR A 76 -1.02 -4.35 -7.26
CA THR A 76 -1.76 -3.80 -8.38
C THR A 76 -1.80 -2.29 -8.20
N ALA A 77 -1.50 -1.55 -9.28
CA ALA A 77 -1.60 -0.09 -9.28
C ALA A 77 -3.07 0.37 -9.24
#